data_AF-I0L3G1-F1
#
_entry.id   AF-I0L3G1-F1
#
_cell.length_a   1.000
_cell.length_b   1.000
_cell.length_c   1.000
_cell.angle_alpha   90.00
_cell.angle_beta   90.00
_cell.angle_gamma   90.00
#
_symmetry.space_group_name_H-M   'P 1'
#
loop_
_entity.id
_entity.type
_entity.pdbx_description
1 polymer ?
#
loop_
_entity_poly.entity_id
_entity_poly.type
_entity_poly.pdbx_seq_one_letter_code
_entity_poly.pdbx_strand_id
1 'polypeptide(L)'
;MGPSGSVEVTVRLPADSRVEVRAASAELRGVGRLGDVTVDGAYRHIKIDEAASVRLTAIDGDVEVGRLNGPAEISTTRGDINIAEARRGTVVLRTQSGDISVAAAGGVSAALDAGTGHGRVRNALTNTGSADLDIHATTARGDITARSL
;
A
#
# COMPACT_ATOMS: atom_id res chain seq x y z
N MET A 1 -3.78 -19.30 -25.85
CA MET A 1 -3.99 -17.84 -25.95
C MET A 1 -5.44 -17.63 -26.38
N GLY A 2 -6.37 -17.49 -25.42
CA GLY A 2 -7.77 -17.13 -25.73
C GLY A 2 -7.88 -15.62 -26.02
N PRO A 3 -9.04 -15.13 -26.50
CA PRO A 3 -9.21 -13.71 -26.80
C PRO A 3 -9.00 -12.86 -25.54
N SER A 4 -8.10 -11.88 -25.62
CA SER A 4 -7.97 -10.85 -24.59
C SER A 4 -9.09 -9.82 -24.80
N GLY A 5 -10.01 -9.75 -23.84
CA GLY A 5 -11.00 -8.67 -23.73
C GLY A 5 -10.79 -7.92 -22.43
N SER A 6 -11.07 -6.62 -22.41
CA SER A 6 -11.15 -5.82 -21.20
C SER A 6 -12.60 -5.50 -20.88
N VAL A 7 -12.92 -5.44 -19.59
CA VAL A 7 -14.22 -4.97 -19.10
C VAL A 7 -13.93 -3.88 -18.09
N GLU A 8 -14.55 -2.72 -18.26
CA GLU A 8 -14.50 -1.63 -17.29
C GLU A 8 -15.77 -1.65 -16.46
N VAL A 9 -15.62 -1.69 -15.14
CA VAL A 9 -16.75 -1.70 -14.19
C VAL A 9 -16.61 -0.50 -13.27
N THR A 10 -17.60 0.39 -13.29
CA THR A 10 -17.69 1.50 -12.34
C THR A 10 -18.78 1.22 -11.32
N VAL A 11 -18.43 1.21 -10.04
CA VAL A 11 -19.37 1.04 -8.93
C VAL A 11 -19.35 2.29 -8.06
N ARG A 12 -20.54 2.83 -7.74
CA ARG A 12 -20.69 3.93 -6.80
C ARG A 12 -21.19 3.37 -5.47
N LEU A 13 -20.48 3.71 -4.40
CA LEU A 13 -20.76 3.23 -3.06
C LEU A 13 -20.81 4.44 -2.10
N PRO A 14 -21.56 4.35 -0.99
CA PRO A 14 -21.39 5.29 0.12
C PRO A 14 -19.94 5.31 0.61
N ALA A 15 -19.52 6.44 1.20
CA ALA A 15 -18.21 6.52 1.86
C ALA A 15 -18.08 5.44 2.94
N ASP A 16 -16.85 5.02 3.21
CA ASP A 16 -16.53 4.00 4.21
C ASP A 16 -17.04 2.58 3.87
N SER A 17 -17.52 2.37 2.64
CA SER A 17 -17.92 1.04 2.18
C SER A 17 -16.73 0.09 2.10
N ARG A 18 -16.98 -1.16 2.49
CA ARG A 18 -16.04 -2.27 2.29
C ARG A 18 -15.99 -2.64 0.81
N VAL A 19 -14.78 -2.76 0.27
CA VAL A 19 -14.52 -3.13 -1.12
C VAL A 19 -13.75 -4.44 -1.15
N GLU A 20 -14.25 -5.42 -1.89
CA GLU A 20 -13.61 -6.72 -2.03
C GLU A 20 -13.52 -7.08 -3.51
N VAL A 21 -12.31 -7.23 -4.01
CA VAL A 21 -12.01 -7.54 -5.42
C VAL A 21 -11.25 -8.85 -5.47
N ARG A 22 -11.77 -9.80 -6.24
CA ARG A 22 -11.08 -11.03 -6.61
C ARG A 22 -11.12 -11.16 -8.12
N ALA A 23 -9.95 -11.15 -8.75
CA ALA A 23 -9.83 -11.31 -10.18
C ALA A 23 -8.54 -12.08 -10.52
N ALA A 24 -8.45 -12.63 -11.74
CA ALA A 24 -7.17 -13.18 -12.20
C ALA A 24 -6.16 -12.08 -12.53
N SER A 25 -6.65 -10.94 -13.00
CA SER A 25 -5.87 -9.72 -13.26
C SER A 25 -6.84 -8.54 -13.25
N ALA A 26 -6.65 -7.61 -12.33
CA ALA A 26 -7.45 -6.39 -12.25
C ALA A 26 -6.60 -5.16 -11.95
N GLU A 27 -6.89 -4.07 -12.66
CA GLU A 27 -6.55 -2.72 -12.24
C GLU A 27 -7.65 -2.22 -11.30
N LEU A 28 -7.29 -1.44 -10.29
CA LEU A 28 -8.24 -0.89 -9.32
C LEU A 28 -7.98 0.59 -9.11
N ARG A 29 -9.05 1.39 -9.22
CA ARG A 29 -9.04 2.79 -8.80
C ARG A 29 -10.16 3.06 -7.80
N GLY A 30 -9.78 3.22 -6.54
CA GLY A 30 -10.65 3.66 -5.46
C GLY A 30 -10.56 5.18 -5.29
N VAL A 31 -11.66 5.89 -5.59
CA VAL A 31 -11.75 7.34 -5.45
C VAL A 31 -12.53 7.71 -4.21
N GLY A 32 -12.01 8.66 -3.44
CA GLY A 32 -12.60 9.08 -2.16
C GLY A 32 -12.31 8.11 -1.01
N ARG A 33 -13.12 8.21 0.06
CA ARG A 33 -12.91 7.46 1.30
C ARG A 33 -13.60 6.11 1.27
N LEU A 34 -12.79 5.05 1.25
CA LEU A 34 -13.23 3.67 1.36
C LEU A 34 -13.03 3.15 2.80
N GLY A 35 -13.80 2.12 3.15
CA GLY A 35 -13.63 1.38 4.40
C GLY A 35 -12.47 0.39 4.28
N ASP A 36 -12.75 -0.87 4.59
CA ASP A 36 -11.81 -1.96 4.40
C ASP A 36 -11.71 -2.35 2.92
N VAL A 37 -10.49 -2.38 2.38
CA VAL A 37 -10.24 -2.74 0.99
C VAL A 37 -9.44 -4.04 0.93
N THR A 38 -10.03 -5.08 0.36
CA THR A 38 -9.36 -6.37 0.09
C THR A 38 -9.25 -6.60 -1.40
N VAL A 39 -8.04 -6.85 -1.90
CA VAL A 39 -7.78 -7.11 -3.33
C VAL A 39 -6.91 -8.35 -3.48
N ASP A 40 -7.39 -9.30 -4.27
CA ASP A 40 -6.66 -10.50 -4.68
C ASP A 40 -6.58 -10.57 -6.21
N GLY A 41 -5.36 -10.79 -6.72
CA GLY A 41 -5.04 -10.84 -8.14
C GLY A 41 -4.95 -9.46 -8.82
N ALA A 42 -4.41 -8.48 -8.11
CA ALA A 42 -4.18 -7.16 -8.68
C ALA A 42 -3.02 -7.17 -9.70
N TYR A 43 -3.14 -6.36 -10.76
CA TYR A 43 -2.20 -6.30 -11.87
C TYR A 43 -2.10 -4.86 -12.40
N ARG A 44 -0.92 -4.46 -12.87
CA ARG A 44 -0.54 -3.13 -13.39
C ARG A 44 -0.59 -1.98 -12.38
N HIS A 45 -1.77 -1.48 -12.05
CA HIS A 45 -1.87 -0.29 -11.22
C HIS A 45 -3.06 -0.35 -10.27
N ILE A 46 -2.77 -0.10 -9.01
CA ILE A 46 -3.77 -0.01 -7.94
C ILE A 46 -3.60 1.32 -7.26
N LYS A 47 -4.65 2.14 -7.34
CA LYS A 47 -4.69 3.45 -6.70
C LYS A 47 -5.89 3.55 -5.79
N ILE A 48 -5.64 3.88 -4.52
CA ILE A 48 -6.67 4.09 -3.51
C ILE A 48 -6.43 5.46 -2.90
N ASP A 49 -7.37 6.39 -3.06
CA ASP A 49 -7.23 7.75 -2.52
C ASP A 49 -7.19 7.72 -0.98
N GLU A 50 -8.14 7.02 -0.34
CA GLU A 50 -8.20 6.88 1.10
C GLU A 50 -8.87 5.55 1.52
N ALA A 51 -8.31 4.87 2.52
CA ALA A 51 -8.87 3.65 3.09
C ALA A 51 -8.76 3.59 4.61
N ALA A 52 -9.72 2.91 5.25
CA ALA A 52 -9.67 2.58 6.67
C ALA A 52 -8.63 1.47 6.94
N SER A 53 -8.58 0.45 6.08
CA SER A 53 -7.57 -0.60 6.09
C SER A 53 -7.38 -1.17 4.69
N VAL A 54 -6.21 -1.77 4.41
CA VAL A 54 -5.91 -2.36 3.09
C VAL A 54 -5.29 -3.75 3.25
N ARG A 55 -5.82 -4.73 2.53
CA ARG A 55 -5.20 -6.04 2.29
C ARG A 55 -5.08 -6.26 0.80
N LEU A 56 -3.88 -6.32 0.27
CA LEU A 56 -3.66 -6.38 -1.17
C LEU A 56 -2.56 -7.37 -1.53
N THR A 57 -2.86 -8.26 -2.47
CA THR A 57 -1.87 -9.12 -3.14
C THR A 57 -1.85 -8.82 -4.62
N ALA A 58 -0.68 -8.45 -5.14
CA ALA A 58 -0.41 -8.21 -6.55
C ALA A 58 0.75 -9.10 -7.03
N ILE A 59 0.82 -9.31 -8.34
CA ILE A 59 1.95 -10.02 -8.97
C ILE A 59 2.87 -9.02 -9.66
N ASP A 60 2.33 -8.18 -10.52
CA ASP A 60 3.09 -7.23 -11.34
C ASP A 60 2.27 -5.95 -11.43
N GLY A 61 2.42 -5.11 -10.41
CA GLY A 61 1.67 -3.87 -10.33
C GLY A 61 2.13 -2.95 -9.22
N ASP A 62 2.06 -1.66 -9.53
CA ASP A 62 2.36 -0.57 -8.61
C ASP A 62 1.15 -0.28 -7.74
N VAL A 63 1.40 -0.06 -6.45
CA VAL A 63 0.37 0.20 -5.45
C VAL A 63 0.57 1.60 -4.87
N GLU A 64 -0.42 2.46 -5.07
CA GLU A 64 -0.49 3.80 -4.50
C GLU A 64 -1.67 3.90 -3.54
N VAL A 65 -1.38 4.22 -2.27
CA VAL A 65 -2.40 4.58 -1.28
C VAL A 65 -2.16 6.03 -0.87
N GLY A 66 -3.14 6.89 -1.10
CA GLY A 66 -3.08 8.30 -0.72
C GLY A 66 -3.06 8.46 0.81
N ARG A 67 -4.16 8.10 1.47
CA ARG A 67 -4.28 8.15 2.93
C ARG A 67 -4.71 6.80 3.50
N LEU A 68 -3.93 6.32 4.46
CA LEU A 68 -4.19 5.11 5.21
C LEU A 68 -4.49 5.45 6.68
N ASN A 69 -5.74 5.22 7.09
CA ASN A 69 -6.24 5.59 8.43
C ASN A 69 -6.07 4.48 9.49
N GLY A 70 -5.53 3.33 9.11
CA GLY A 70 -5.42 2.14 9.95
C GLY A 70 -4.42 1.12 9.39
N PRO A 71 -4.55 -0.16 9.75
CA PRO A 71 -3.56 -1.17 9.38
C PRO A 71 -3.60 -1.49 7.89
N ALA A 72 -2.45 -1.92 7.35
CA ALA A 72 -2.37 -2.44 5.99
C ALA A 72 -1.42 -3.64 5.88
N GLU A 73 -1.74 -4.54 4.95
CA GLU A 73 -0.88 -5.62 4.51
C GLU A 73 -0.89 -5.66 2.98
N ILE A 74 0.22 -5.24 2.37
CA ILE A 74 0.37 -5.08 0.92
C ILE A 74 1.57 -5.89 0.47
N SER A 75 1.35 -6.82 -0.46
CA SER A 75 2.39 -7.67 -1.04
C SER A 75 2.32 -7.61 -2.56
N THR A 76 3.45 -7.37 -3.22
CA THR A 76 3.60 -7.50 -4.67
C THR A 76 4.83 -8.34 -5.03
N THR A 77 4.82 -9.03 -6.17
CA THR A 77 6.06 -9.67 -6.65
C THR A 77 6.93 -8.66 -7.39
N ARG A 78 6.31 -7.78 -8.18
CA ARG A 78 7.00 -6.72 -8.92
C ARG A 78 6.15 -5.47 -8.90
N GLY A 79 6.80 -4.34 -8.69
CA GLY A 79 6.16 -3.04 -8.64
C GLY A 79 6.48 -2.34 -7.32
N ASP A 80 6.27 -1.03 -7.37
CA ASP A 80 6.54 -0.13 -6.26
C ASP A 80 5.33 -0.09 -5.32
N ILE A 81 5.60 0.16 -4.04
CA ILE A 81 4.55 0.39 -3.04
C ILE A 81 4.75 1.78 -2.47
N ASN A 82 3.74 2.63 -2.59
CA ASN A 82 3.77 4.01 -2.13
C ASN A 82 2.56 4.32 -1.23
N ILE A 83 2.84 4.65 0.04
CA ILE A 83 1.85 5.15 0.99
C ILE A 83 2.15 6.62 1.25
N ALA A 84 1.33 7.51 0.71
CA ALA A 84 1.60 8.95 0.77
C ALA A 84 1.33 9.56 2.15
N GLU A 85 0.40 9.00 2.93
CA GLU A 85 0.09 9.41 4.30
C GLU A 85 -0.45 8.22 5.12
N ALA A 86 0.31 7.71 6.08
CA ALA A 86 -0.11 6.67 7.03
C ALA A 86 -0.28 7.25 8.44
N ARG A 87 -1.40 6.94 9.11
CA ARG A 87 -1.75 7.59 10.38
C ARG A 87 -1.49 6.76 11.63
N ARG A 88 -1.79 5.47 11.61
CA ARG A 88 -1.73 4.61 12.80
C ARG A 88 -1.82 3.13 12.44
N GLY A 89 -1.49 2.29 13.41
CA GLY A 89 -1.59 0.83 13.31
C GLY A 89 -0.36 0.21 12.66
N THR A 90 -0.46 -1.07 12.32
CA THR A 90 0.64 -1.82 11.71
C THR A 90 0.51 -1.81 10.18
N VAL A 91 1.56 -1.38 9.51
CA VAL A 91 1.64 -1.30 8.04
C VAL A 91 2.75 -2.23 7.57
N VAL A 92 2.36 -3.29 6.88
CA VAL A 92 3.27 -4.35 6.40
C VAL A 92 3.33 -4.30 4.88
N LEU A 93 4.50 -3.98 4.33
CA LEU A 93 4.73 -3.77 2.91
C LEU A 93 5.82 -4.70 2.41
N ARG A 94 5.54 -5.48 1.37
CA ARG A 94 6.48 -6.44 0.80
C ARG A 94 6.49 -6.36 -0.72
N THR A 95 7.68 -6.23 -1.31
CA THR A 95 7.87 -6.39 -2.76
C THR A 95 9.09 -7.25 -3.04
N GLN A 96 9.09 -8.11 -4.07
CA GLN A 96 10.35 -8.79 -4.44
C GLN A 96 11.26 -7.88 -5.28
N SER A 97 10.67 -6.99 -6.07
CA SER A 97 11.40 -6.09 -6.95
C SER A 97 10.61 -4.81 -7.13
N GLY A 98 11.11 -3.73 -6.52
CA GLY A 98 10.46 -2.43 -6.48
C GLY A 98 10.87 -1.68 -5.22
N ASP A 99 10.62 -0.38 -5.25
CA ASP A 99 10.87 0.52 -4.15
C ASP A 99 9.66 0.55 -3.21
N ILE A 100 9.93 0.77 -1.92
CA ILE A 100 8.89 1.00 -0.92
C ILE A 100 9.04 2.42 -0.38
N SER A 101 7.95 3.19 -0.43
CA SER A 101 7.91 4.53 0.15
C SER A 101 6.70 4.68 1.08
N VAL A 102 6.94 5.23 2.27
CA VAL A 102 5.91 5.47 3.28
C VAL A 102 6.13 6.83 3.92
N ALA A 103 5.09 7.65 3.95
CA ALA A 103 5.07 8.88 4.71
C ALA A 103 4.15 8.74 5.93
N ALA A 104 4.69 8.92 7.14
CA ALA A 104 3.90 9.03 8.35
C ALA A 104 3.24 10.41 8.42
N ALA A 105 1.96 10.46 8.77
CA ALA A 105 1.22 11.71 8.88
C ALA A 105 1.84 12.66 9.92
N GLY A 106 1.63 13.96 9.77
CA GLY A 106 2.19 14.96 10.69
C GLY A 106 1.79 14.70 12.14
N GLY A 107 2.77 14.75 13.04
CA GLY A 107 2.58 14.50 14.47
C GLY A 107 2.45 13.01 14.87
N VAL A 108 2.51 12.08 13.92
CA VAL A 108 2.50 10.64 14.21
C VAL A 108 3.91 10.19 14.62
N SER A 109 3.99 9.54 15.78
CA SER A 109 5.19 8.83 16.20
C SER A 109 5.23 7.47 15.51
N ALA A 110 6.32 7.18 14.78
CA ALA A 110 6.42 5.99 13.96
C ALA A 110 7.70 5.18 14.22
N ALA A 111 7.60 3.86 14.07
CA ALA A 111 8.71 2.94 14.05
C ALA A 111 8.85 2.31 12.65
N LEU A 112 10.08 1.94 12.29
CA LEU A 112 10.38 1.27 11.04
C LEU A 112 11.24 0.03 11.32
N ASP A 113 10.72 -1.12 10.95
CA ASP A 113 11.48 -2.33 10.65
C ASP A 113 11.60 -2.44 9.11
N ALA A 114 12.82 -2.32 8.59
CA ALA A 114 13.07 -2.31 7.16
C ALA A 114 14.20 -3.24 6.76
N GLY A 115 13.97 -4.06 5.74
CA GLY A 115 14.96 -4.96 5.15
C GLY A 115 15.01 -4.85 3.63
N THR A 116 16.18 -4.56 3.07
CA THR A 116 16.43 -4.67 1.63
C THR A 116 17.61 -5.60 1.33
N GLY A 117 17.45 -6.51 0.37
CA GLY A 117 18.55 -7.37 -0.10
C GLY A 117 19.56 -6.60 -0.95
N HIS A 118 19.06 -5.75 -1.85
CA HIS A 118 19.86 -4.86 -2.68
C HIS A 118 19.16 -3.51 -2.81
N GLY A 119 19.70 -2.50 -2.14
CA GLY A 119 19.19 -1.14 -2.16
C GLY A 119 19.64 -0.36 -0.94
N ARG A 120 19.01 0.78 -0.69
CA ARG A 120 19.25 1.63 0.47
C ARG A 120 17.99 1.81 1.29
N VAL A 121 18.16 1.80 2.61
CA VAL A 121 17.11 2.22 3.54
C VAL A 121 17.36 3.66 3.95
N ARG A 122 16.36 4.52 3.78
CA ARG A 122 16.33 5.90 4.30
C ARG A 122 15.20 6.01 5.29
N ASN A 123 15.53 6.36 6.53
CA ASN A 123 14.56 6.59 7.59
C ASN A 123 14.71 8.02 8.11
N ALA A 124 13.66 8.81 7.96
CA ALA A 124 13.50 10.15 8.49
C ALA A 124 12.18 10.27 9.28
N LEU A 125 11.77 9.20 9.95
CA LEU A 125 10.59 9.18 10.81
C LEU A 125 10.88 9.86 12.15
N THR A 126 9.87 10.55 12.67
CA THR A 126 9.84 11.04 14.04
C THR A 126 9.32 9.93 14.95
N ASN A 127 10.04 9.67 16.05
CA ASN A 127 9.63 8.72 17.08
C ASN A 127 9.77 9.39 18.45
N THR A 128 8.67 9.45 19.20
CA THR A 128 8.61 10.13 20.52
C THR A 128 8.74 9.16 21.70
N GLY A 129 9.06 7.88 21.44
CA GLY A 129 9.26 6.82 22.44
C GLY A 129 8.12 5.79 22.51
N SER A 130 6.94 6.12 21.99
CA SER A 130 5.85 5.16 21.76
C SER A 130 5.35 5.36 20.33
N ALA A 131 5.38 4.33 19.51
CA ALA A 131 4.98 4.42 18.10
C ALA A 131 3.49 4.11 17.95
N ASP A 132 2.74 5.08 17.40
CA ASP A 132 1.34 4.89 17.00
C ASP A 132 1.23 4.18 15.65
N LEU A 133 2.30 4.26 14.84
CA LEU A 133 2.43 3.68 13.52
C LEU A 133 3.66 2.77 13.47
N ASP A 134 3.44 1.49 13.21
CA ASP A 134 4.50 0.49 13.13
C ASP A 134 4.64 0.00 11.69
N ILE A 135 5.74 0.35 11.03
CA ILE A 135 5.98 0.08 9.61
C ILE A 135 6.96 -1.08 9.47
N HIS A 136 6.52 -2.15 8.83
CA HIS A 136 7.37 -3.27 8.42
C HIS A 136 7.51 -3.25 6.90
N ALA A 137 8.69 -2.93 6.37
CA ALA A 137 8.93 -2.83 4.95
C ALA A 137 10.02 -3.81 4.50
N THR A 138 9.75 -4.64 3.50
CA THR A 138 10.74 -5.58 2.98
C THR A 138 10.77 -5.59 1.45
N THR A 139 11.95 -5.37 0.87
CA THR A 139 12.18 -5.56 -0.57
C THR A 139 13.39 -6.43 -0.85
N ALA A 140 13.37 -7.30 -1.87
CA ALA A 140 14.59 -8.03 -2.23
C ALA A 140 15.53 -7.18 -3.10
N ARG A 141 14.97 -6.30 -3.94
CA ARG A 141 15.68 -5.35 -4.81
C ARG A 141 14.90 -4.06 -4.89
N GLY A 142 15.44 -3.00 -4.32
CA GLY A 142 14.84 -1.68 -4.28
C GLY A 142 15.25 -0.90 -3.04
N ASP A 143 15.02 0.41 -3.10
CA ASP A 143 15.21 1.31 -1.97
C ASP A 143 13.94 1.30 -1.08
N ILE A 144 14.15 1.50 0.23
CA ILE A 144 13.07 1.73 1.18
C ILE A 144 13.22 3.14 1.72
N THR A 145 12.18 3.97 1.60
CA THR A 145 12.17 5.32 2.14
C THR A 145 10.98 5.50 3.09
N ALA A 146 11.26 5.80 4.34
CA ALA A 146 10.26 6.19 5.32
C ALA A 146 10.54 7.62 5.83
N ARG A 147 9.53 8.47 5.89
CA ARG A 147 9.68 9.86 6.36
C ARG A 147 8.44 10.35 7.10
N SER A 148 8.58 11.26 8.03
CA SER A 148 7.43 12.02 8.55
C SER A 148 7.09 13.19 7.63
N LEU A 149 5.81 13.59 7.60
CA LEU A 149 5.33 14.80 6.95
C LEU A 149 5.47 16.04 7.82
#